data_AF-A0A437S5Q8-F1
#
_entry.id   AF-A0A437S5Q8-F1
#
_cell.length_a   1.000
_cell.length_b   1.000
_cell.length_c   1.000
_cell.angle_alpha   90.00
_cell.angle_beta   90.00
_cell.angle_gamma   90.00
#
_symmetry.space_group_name_H-M   'P 1'
#
loop_
_entity.id
_entity.type
_entity.pdbx_description
1 polymer ?
#
loop_
_entity_poly.entity_id
_entity_poly.type
_entity_poly.pdbx_seq_one_letter_code
_entity_poly.pdbx_strand_id
1 'polypeptide(L)'
;MDLGRIAIGLIIVFYCLNIYIKRKESKVLIWVFAGWQLAFHSGNMNIFQHFNKPLKLVIGSITMILFIIAVREFIILYKKG
;
A
#
# COMPACT_ATOMS: atom_id res chain seq x y z
N MET A 1 8.03 18.62 0.23
CA MET A 1 6.72 18.32 -0.39
C MET A 1 6.42 16.82 -0.38
N ASP A 2 7.43 15.97 -0.18
CA ASP A 2 7.37 14.51 -0.27
C ASP A 2 6.81 13.81 0.97
N LEU A 3 7.14 14.29 2.17
CA LEU A 3 6.62 13.77 3.43
C LEU A 3 5.09 13.86 3.55
N GLY A 4 4.49 14.94 3.02
CA GLY A 4 3.04 15.12 3.00
C GLY A 4 2.33 14.05 2.17
N ARG A 5 2.89 13.66 1.02
CA ARG A 5 2.33 12.61 0.16
C ARG A 5 2.47 11.22 0.80
N ILE A 6 3.58 10.96 1.50
CA ILE A 6 3.76 9.73 2.27
C ILE A 6 2.76 9.65 3.43
N ALA A 7 2.55 10.76 4.15
CA ALA A 7 1.56 10.83 5.21
C ALA A 7 0.14 10.58 4.68
N ILE A 8 -0.23 11.19 3.55
CA ILE A 8 -1.52 10.95 2.88
C ILE A 8 -1.64 9.48 2.44
N GLY A 9 -0.59 8.91 1.84
CA GLY A 9 -0.56 7.50 1.45
C GLY A 9 -0.75 6.57 2.64
N LEU A 10 -0.10 6.84 3.77
CA LEU A 10 -0.25 6.08 5.01
C LEU A 10 -1.67 6.18 5.56
N ILE A 11 -2.25 7.37 5.60
CA ILE A 11 -3.64 7.58 6.06
C ILE A 11 -4.62 6.78 5.20
N ILE A 12 -4.45 6.80 3.87
CA ILE A 12 -5.30 6.04 2.95
C ILE A 12 -5.16 4.53 3.18
N VAL A 13 -3.93 4.04 3.36
CA VAL A 13 -3.68 2.63 3.67
C VAL A 13 -4.33 2.21 4.98
N PHE A 14 -4.14 2.97 6.06
CA PHE A 14 -4.75 2.68 7.36
C PHE A 14 -6.28 2.73 7.32
N TYR A 15 -6.83 3.71 6.61
CA TYR A 15 -8.27 3.84 6.42
C TYR A 15 -8.85 2.62 5.68
N CYS A 16 -8.18 2.17 4.63
CA CYS A 16 -8.64 1.02 3.85
C CYS A 16 -8.45 -0.31 4.58
N LEU A 17 -7.39 -0.48 5.35
CA LEU A 17 -7.24 -1.62 6.26
C LEU A 17 -8.39 -1.68 7.27
N ASN A 18 -8.78 -0.53 7.85
CA ASN A 18 -9.93 -0.45 8.75
C ASN A 18 -11.26 -0.83 8.07
N ILE A 19 -11.49 -0.34 6.84
CA ILE A 19 -12.67 -0.72 6.06
C ILE A 19 -12.66 -2.21 5.75
N TYR A 20 -11.51 -2.77 5.36
CA TYR A 20 -11.38 -4.20 5.10
C TYR A 20 -11.70 -5.03 6.34
N ILE A 21 -11.19 -4.66 7.52
CA ILE A 21 -11.51 -5.36 8.78
C ILE A 21 -13.03 -5.36 9.04
N LYS A 22 -13.72 -4.26 8.73
CA LYS A 22 -15.18 -4.13 8.98
C LYS A 22 -16.06 -4.77 7.92
N ARG A 23 -15.70 -4.68 6.63
CA ARG A 23 -16.57 -5.07 5.50
C ARG A 23 -16.05 -6.25 4.68
N LYS A 24 -14.82 -6.71 4.91
CA LYS A 24 -14.14 -7.77 4.14
C LYS A 24 -14.16 -7.54 2.62
N GLU A 25 -14.08 -6.27 2.21
CA GLU A 25 -14.08 -5.87 0.80
C GLU A 25 -12.70 -6.06 0.18
N SER A 26 -12.44 -7.26 -0.35
CA SER A 26 -11.17 -7.68 -0.95
C SER A 26 -10.71 -6.78 -2.11
N LYS A 27 -11.66 -6.24 -2.90
CA LYS A 27 -11.36 -5.38 -4.05
C LYS A 27 -10.71 -4.07 -3.64
N VAL A 28 -11.17 -3.48 -2.52
CA VAL A 28 -10.65 -2.19 -2.01
C VAL A 28 -9.17 -2.31 -1.66
N LEU A 29 -8.75 -3.44 -1.06
CA LEU A 29 -7.35 -3.69 -0.69
C LEU A 29 -6.42 -3.80 -1.90
N ILE A 30 -6.88 -4.42 -2.98
CA ILE A 30 -6.10 -4.55 -4.22
C ILE A 30 -5.90 -3.17 -4.86
N TRP A 31 -6.96 -2.36 -4.93
CA TRP A 31 -6.86 -0.98 -5.44
C TRP A 31 -5.96 -0.09 -4.58
N VAL A 32 -5.98 -0.27 -3.26
CA VAL A 32 -5.11 0.46 -2.33
C VAL A 32 -3.66 0.07 -2.50
N PHE A 33 -3.38 -1.22 -2.69
CA PHE A 33 -2.03 -1.68 -3.01
C PHE A 33 -1.54 -1.13 -4.34
N ALA A 34 -2.38 -1.13 -5.39
CA ALA A 34 -2.03 -0.53 -6.68
C ALA A 34 -1.79 0.97 -6.57
N GLY A 35 -2.63 1.70 -5.84
CA GLY A 35 -2.48 3.13 -5.56
C GLY A 35 -1.22 3.44 -4.75
N TRP A 36 -0.88 2.58 -3.78
CA TRP A 36 0.39 2.65 -3.05
C TRP A 36 1.58 2.45 -4.00
N GLN A 37 1.57 1.42 -4.84
CA GLN A 37 2.65 1.22 -5.81
C GLN A 37 2.81 2.41 -6.75
N LEU A 38 1.71 2.94 -7.30
CA LEU A 38 1.75 4.12 -8.16
C LEU A 38 2.28 5.36 -7.44
N ALA A 39 1.86 5.60 -6.19
CA ALA A 39 2.32 6.75 -5.42
C ALA A 39 3.82 6.68 -5.08
N PHE A 40 4.35 5.47 -4.84
CA PHE A 40 5.75 5.26 -4.44
C PHE A 40 6.71 4.93 -5.60
N HIS A 41 6.21 4.53 -6.77
CA HIS A 41 7.00 4.26 -7.99
C HIS A 41 6.80 5.29 -9.12
N SER A 42 5.93 6.30 -8.98
CA SER A 42 5.76 7.34 -10.00
C SER A 42 7.01 8.22 -10.13
N GLY A 43 7.79 7.94 -11.17
CA GLY A 43 8.56 8.82 -12.07
C GLY A 43 9.54 9.85 -11.50
N ASN A 44 9.12 10.67 -10.54
CA ASN A 44 9.92 11.77 -9.98
C ASN A 44 10.13 11.64 -8.46
N MET A 45 9.42 10.70 -7.81
CA MET A 45 9.53 10.39 -6.39
C MET A 45 9.91 8.93 -6.24
N ASN A 46 11.09 8.55 -6.71
CA ASN A 46 11.67 7.28 -6.30
C ASN A 46 12.07 7.46 -4.83
N ILE A 47 11.13 7.28 -3.92
CA ILE A 47 11.28 7.47 -2.47
C ILE A 47 12.44 6.59 -1.96
N PHE A 48 12.70 5.48 -2.64
CA PHE A 48 13.86 4.62 -2.45
C PHE A 48 15.22 5.27 -2.80
N GLN A 49 15.26 6.30 -3.64
CA GLN A 49 16.45 7.10 -3.96
C GLN A 49 16.57 8.36 -3.08
N HIS A 50 15.45 8.94 -2.65
CA HIS A 50 15.45 10.24 -1.94
C HIS A 50 15.46 10.13 -0.40
N PHE A 51 15.02 9.02 0.18
CA PHE A 51 15.00 8.86 1.65
C PHE A 51 16.24 8.16 2.20
N ASN A 52 16.73 8.66 3.34
CA ASN A 52 17.78 8.04 4.13
C ASN A 52 17.43 6.57 4.49
N LYS A 53 18.47 5.72 4.60
CA LYS A 53 18.39 4.27 4.86
C LYS A 53 17.27 3.79 5.81
N PRO A 54 16.99 4.43 6.98
CA PRO A 54 15.95 3.93 7.90
C PRO A 54 14.51 4.09 7.35
N LEU A 55 14.18 5.19 6.68
CA LEU A 55 12.83 5.41 6.15
C LEU A 55 12.52 4.49 4.97
N LYS A 56 13.54 4.20 4.15
CA LYS A 56 13.47 3.24 3.06
C LYS A 56 13.13 1.83 3.56
N LEU A 57 13.71 1.41 4.69
CA LEU A 57 13.39 0.13 5.33
C LEU A 57 11.93 0.09 5.80
N VAL A 58 11.46 1.12 6.51
CA VAL A 58 10.09 1.18 7.02
C VAL A 58 9.06 1.12 5.88
N ILE A 59 9.26 1.93 4.84
CA ILE A 59 8.36 1.96 3.67
C ILE A 59 8.42 0.62 2.92
N GLY A 60 9.60 0.02 2.79
CA GLY A 60 9.78 -1.32 2.22
C GLY A 60 9.03 -2.40 2.99
N SER A 61 9.14 -2.42 4.32
CA SER A 61 8.40 -3.36 5.18
C SER A 61 6.88 -3.20 5.05
N ILE A 62 6.37 -1.96 5.05
CA ILE A 62 4.93 -1.69 4.85
C ILE A 62 4.47 -2.18 3.48
N THR A 63 5.26 -1.91 2.44
CA THR A 63 4.96 -2.33 1.07
C THR A 63 4.90 -3.86 0.97
N MET A 64 5.82 -4.57 1.63
CA MET A 64 5.82 -6.04 1.68
C MET A 64 4.61 -6.60 2.41
N ILE A 65 4.21 -6.00 3.54
CA ILE A 65 3.01 -6.39 4.29
C ILE A 65 1.75 -6.20 3.41
N LEU A 66 1.62 -5.04 2.76
CA LEU A 66 0.49 -4.76 1.87
C LEU A 66 0.45 -5.72 0.69
N PHE A 67 1.60 -6.10 0.13
CA PHE A 67 1.68 -7.07 -0.95
C PHE A 67 1.17 -8.45 -0.52
N ILE A 68 1.61 -8.95 0.63
CA ILE A 68 1.15 -10.25 1.17
C ILE A 68 -0.37 -10.25 1.36
N ILE A 69 -0.92 -9.17 1.93
CA ILE A 69 -2.36 -9.02 2.13
C ILE A 69 -3.09 -8.96 0.78
N ALA A 70 -2.61 -8.16 -0.17
CA ALA A 70 -3.24 -8.03 -1.49
C ALA A 70 -3.24 -9.36 -2.26
N VAL A 71 -2.13 -10.12 -2.24
CA VAL A 71 -2.03 -11.44 -2.87
C VAL A 71 -3.01 -12.43 -2.23
N ARG A 72 -3.10 -12.46 -0.89
CA ARG A 72 -4.06 -13.29 -0.17
C ARG A 72 -5.50 -12.98 -0.58
N GLU A 73 -5.85 -11.70 -0.65
CA GLU A 73 -7.19 -11.26 -1.05
C GLU A 73 -7.48 -11.57 -2.53
N PHE A 74 -6.49 -11.43 -3.40
CA PHE A 74 -6.61 -11.80 -4.80
C PHE A 74 -6.91 -13.30 -4.98
N ILE A 75 -6.20 -14.16 -4.25
CA ILE A 75 -6.46 -15.61 -4.26
C ILE A 75 -7.88 -15.93 -3.77
N ILE A 76 -8.34 -15.27 -2.70
CA ILE A 76 -9.70 -15.47 -2.16
C ILE A 76 -10.76 -15.05 -3.17
N LEU A 77 -10.57 -13.90 -3.84
CA LEU A 77 -11.46 -13.42 -4.90
C LEU A 77 -11.50 -14.40 -6.08
N TYR A 78 -10.35 -14.86 -6.55
CA TYR A 78 -10.27 -15.77 -7.70
C TYR A 78 -10.84 -17.16 -7.41
N LYS A 79 -10.67 -17.68 -6.18
CA LYS A 79 -11.30 -18.95 -5.76
C LYS A 79 -12.81 -18.87 -5.57
N LYS A 80 -13.38 -17.67 -5.42
CA LYS A 80 -14.82 -17.46 -5.25
C LYS A 80 -15.54 -17.15 -6.57
N GLY A 81 -14.79 -16.83 -7.63
CA GLY A 81 -15.31 -16.52 -8.96
C GLY A 81 -15.51 -17.76 -9.81
#